data_AF-A0A353Q4F6-F1
#
_entry.id   AF-A0A353Q4F6-F1
#
_cell.length_a   1.000
_cell.length_b   1.000
_cell.length_c   1.000
_cell.angle_alpha   90.00
_cell.angle_beta   90.00
_cell.angle_gamma   90.00
#
_symmetry.space_group_name_H-M   'P 1'
#
loop_
_entity.id
_entity.type
_entity.pdbx_description
1 polymer ?
#
loop_
_entity_poly.entity_id
_entity_poly.type
_entity_poly.pdbx_seq_one_letter_code
_entity_poly.pdbx_strand_id
1 'polypeptide(L)'
;MTEDKHQSEIENNSVPEEDRLLENESGLDMNDESDSLSIYPNAEVRVEKVQYSVLHLKRLYEDRKELILNPSFQRKDVWKGKQGSELIESILMGIPIPIMYFFETPDGRKQVVDGRQRITTILDFLNDKFRLKDLKILRELNGSKFSDLDTKLQGIFEDYQLYVYVIQPPTPERVKYDIFDRVNRGGTHLNNQEMRNALYGGKATELLKELSESEAFLKATEKGVEPSRMKDQYIILRALAFLLWLNGDLKGIKGMEPIEYKSDIDDFLAKVMIALNAHLDEEVIQTVRNKFLSAMERIHRILGREAFRFEPKESGTRRPINMLLFETLTYVFTFEEVEKKKIRPLIKEWKRDIDKTGGAFRESVDATSSVVARFKDAEALLDRIKKLE
;
A
#
# COMPACT_ATOMS: atom_id res chain seq x y z
N MET A 1 -32.62 49.65 2.62
CA MET A 1 -31.24 49.52 2.12
C MET A 1 -30.33 49.35 3.34
N THR A 2 -30.22 48.23 4.08
CA THR A 2 -30.31 46.79 3.79
C THR A 2 -29.59 46.38 2.51
N GLU A 3 -28.38 45.85 2.68
CA GLU A 3 -27.62 44.88 1.86
C GLU A 3 -26.15 44.99 2.32
N ASP A 4 -25.36 43.94 2.52
CA ASP A 4 -25.63 42.52 2.71
C ASP A 4 -24.33 41.95 3.32
N LYS A 5 -24.40 41.33 4.51
CA LYS A 5 -23.30 40.57 5.11
C LYS A 5 -23.72 39.11 5.13
N HIS A 6 -23.38 38.40 4.06
CA HIS A 6 -23.40 36.94 4.00
C HIS A 6 -22.02 36.47 3.51
N GLN A 7 -21.09 36.34 4.46
CA GLN A 7 -20.03 35.35 4.35
C GLN A 7 -20.55 34.10 5.06
N SER A 8 -20.98 33.14 4.25
CA SER A 8 -21.38 31.81 4.71
C SER A 8 -20.18 31.10 5.32
N GLU A 9 -20.29 30.80 6.61
CA GLU A 9 -19.50 29.81 7.32
C GLU A 9 -19.66 28.47 6.61
N ILE A 10 -18.60 28.00 5.95
CA ILE A 10 -18.47 26.59 5.64
C ILE A 10 -17.93 25.95 6.92
N GLU A 11 -18.85 25.41 7.72
CA GLU A 11 -18.53 24.56 8.86
C GLU A 11 -17.61 23.43 8.38
N ASN A 12 -16.35 23.54 8.73
CA ASN A 12 -15.35 22.52 8.57
C ASN A 12 -15.64 21.46 9.64
N ASN A 13 -16.57 20.55 9.33
CA ASN A 13 -16.92 19.41 10.18
C ASN A 13 -15.73 18.43 10.18
N SER A 14 -14.68 18.77 10.94
CA SER A 14 -13.53 17.89 11.19
C SER A 14 -13.98 16.77 12.11
N VAL A 15 -14.04 15.55 11.58
CA VAL A 15 -14.28 14.32 12.33
C VAL A 15 -13.29 14.25 13.51
N PRO A 16 -13.76 14.04 14.77
CA PRO A 16 -12.92 13.93 15.96
C PRO A 16 -11.80 12.89 15.79
N GLU A 17 -10.65 13.10 16.42
CA GLU A 17 -9.46 12.22 16.27
C GLU A 17 -9.72 10.78 16.73
N GLU A 18 -10.59 10.58 17.72
CA GLU A 18 -11.05 9.27 18.20
C GLU A 18 -11.94 8.52 17.18
N ASP A 19 -12.61 9.24 16.28
CA ASP A 19 -13.43 8.67 15.19
C ASP A 19 -12.60 8.30 13.94
N ARG A 20 -11.27 8.55 13.96
CA ARG A 20 -10.34 8.27 12.83
C ARG A 20 -9.60 6.93 12.94
N LEU A 21 -9.77 6.22 14.05
CA LEU A 21 -9.20 4.89 14.28
C LEU A 21 -10.01 3.85 13.50
N LEU A 22 -9.36 2.82 12.93
CA LEU A 22 -10.08 1.64 12.43
C LEU A 22 -10.15 0.61 13.55
N GLU A 23 -11.34 0.10 13.86
CA GLU A 23 -11.42 -1.03 14.78
C GLU A 23 -10.85 -2.28 14.11
N ASN A 24 -10.01 -3.02 14.86
CA ASN A 24 -9.26 -4.21 14.43
C ASN A 24 -8.13 -3.93 13.44
N GLU A 25 -7.49 -2.76 13.53
CA GLU A 25 -6.38 -2.38 12.64
C GLU A 25 -5.00 -2.93 13.00
N SER A 26 -4.87 -3.82 14.00
CA SER A 26 -3.58 -4.31 14.50
C SER A 26 -2.68 -4.97 13.43
N GLY A 27 -3.24 -5.43 12.30
CA GLY A 27 -2.47 -5.90 11.14
C GLY A 27 -1.80 -4.80 10.31
N LEU A 28 -2.05 -3.51 10.59
CA LEU A 28 -1.34 -2.39 9.99
C LEU A 28 0.01 -2.15 10.64
N ASP A 29 0.11 -2.36 11.95
CA ASP A 29 1.34 -2.14 12.69
C ASP A 29 2.33 -3.29 12.44
N MET A 30 3.61 -2.94 12.38
CA MET A 30 4.67 -3.93 12.37
C MET A 30 4.66 -4.60 13.74
N ASN A 31 4.10 -5.81 13.85
CA ASN A 31 4.16 -6.56 15.10
C ASN A 31 5.62 -6.87 15.44
N ASP A 32 6.18 -6.12 16.40
CA ASP A 32 7.54 -6.31 16.93
C ASP A 32 7.69 -7.67 17.67
N GLU A 33 6.60 -8.36 17.98
CA GLU A 33 6.58 -9.60 18.79
C GLU A 33 6.16 -10.87 18.00
N SER A 34 6.38 -10.92 16.68
CA SER A 34 6.38 -12.24 16.02
C SER A 34 7.75 -12.87 16.23
N ASP A 35 7.84 -13.87 17.12
CA ASP A 35 9.06 -14.58 17.50
C ASP A 35 9.85 -15.05 16.26
N SER A 36 10.82 -14.23 15.83
CA SER A 36 11.53 -14.33 14.54
C SER A 36 12.22 -15.70 14.32
N LEU A 37 12.51 -16.41 15.41
CA LEU A 37 13.09 -17.75 15.43
C LEU A 37 12.12 -18.85 14.97
N SER A 38 10.80 -18.64 15.13
CA SER A 38 9.78 -19.62 14.74
C SER A 38 9.39 -19.53 13.25
N ILE A 39 9.66 -18.39 12.61
CA ILE A 39 9.18 -18.10 11.25
C ILE A 39 10.23 -18.49 10.20
N TYR A 40 11.53 -18.38 10.51
CA TYR A 40 12.61 -18.66 9.54
C TYR A 40 13.83 -19.34 10.14
N PRO A 41 13.78 -20.63 10.52
CA PRO A 41 14.98 -21.32 11.00
C PRO A 41 16.09 -21.44 9.94
N ASN A 42 15.80 -21.28 8.62
CA ASN A 42 16.76 -21.48 7.52
C ASN A 42 16.55 -20.55 6.29
N ALA A 43 16.08 -19.31 6.43
CA ALA A 43 15.94 -18.44 5.25
C ALA A 43 17.31 -18.02 4.67
N GLU A 44 17.72 -18.63 3.57
CA GLU A 44 18.89 -18.19 2.80
C GLU A 44 18.51 -17.00 1.91
N VAL A 45 18.89 -15.80 2.33
CA VAL A 45 18.77 -14.60 1.49
C VAL A 45 19.95 -14.55 0.52
N ARG A 46 19.65 -14.66 -0.77
CA ARG A 46 20.67 -14.47 -1.82
C ARG A 46 20.88 -12.99 -2.05
N VAL A 47 22.08 -12.51 -1.71
CA VAL A 47 22.48 -11.11 -1.91
C VAL A 47 23.66 -11.06 -2.85
N GLU A 48 23.45 -10.46 -4.01
CA GLU A 48 24.51 -10.17 -4.98
C GLU A 48 25.11 -8.79 -4.72
N LYS A 49 26.44 -8.68 -4.79
CA LYS A 49 27.15 -7.40 -4.67
C LYS A 49 27.51 -6.92 -6.06
N VAL A 50 26.85 -5.84 -6.50
CA VAL A 50 26.98 -5.31 -7.86
C VAL A 50 27.52 -3.89 -7.84
N GLN A 51 28.23 -3.53 -8.91
CA GLN A 51 28.65 -2.17 -9.20
C GLN A 51 27.97 -1.68 -10.47
N TYR A 52 27.43 -0.48 -10.44
CA TYR A 52 26.92 0.20 -11.63
C TYR A 52 27.67 1.51 -11.81
N SER A 53 28.20 1.77 -13.00
CA SER A 53 28.57 3.13 -13.34
C SER A 53 27.33 4.02 -13.35
N VAL A 54 27.50 5.31 -13.09
CA VAL A 54 26.41 6.30 -13.18
C VAL A 54 25.74 6.23 -14.55
N LEU A 55 26.51 6.10 -15.63
CA LEU A 55 25.95 5.95 -16.97
C LEU A 55 25.18 4.63 -17.15
N HIS A 56 25.67 3.52 -16.61
CA HIS A 56 24.94 2.24 -16.69
C HIS A 56 23.62 2.31 -15.92
N LEU A 57 23.62 2.92 -14.73
CA LEU A 57 22.40 3.15 -13.95
C LEU A 57 21.36 3.96 -14.73
N LYS A 58 21.79 5.02 -15.43
CA LYS A 58 20.92 5.81 -16.33
C LYS A 58 20.30 4.93 -17.41
N ARG A 59 21.08 4.05 -18.04
CA ARG A 59 20.57 3.13 -19.07
C ARG A 59 19.56 2.13 -18.51
N LEU A 60 19.80 1.57 -17.32
CA LEU A 60 18.85 0.68 -16.65
C LEU A 60 17.51 1.38 -16.37
N TYR A 61 17.55 2.65 -15.98
CA TYR A 61 16.36 3.43 -15.67
C TYR A 61 15.62 3.97 -16.90
N GLU A 62 16.34 4.63 -17.81
CA GLU A 62 15.74 5.40 -18.90
C GLU A 62 15.51 4.57 -20.14
N ASP A 63 16.50 3.78 -20.54
CA ASP A 63 16.49 3.06 -21.82
C ASP A 63 15.79 1.71 -21.67
N ARG A 64 16.17 0.93 -20.64
CA ARG A 64 15.71 -0.45 -20.47
C ARG A 64 14.46 -0.61 -19.61
N LYS A 65 14.15 0.39 -18.78
CA LYS A 65 13.07 0.32 -17.76
C LYS A 65 13.23 -0.87 -16.81
N GLU A 66 14.47 -1.29 -16.58
CA GLU A 66 14.84 -2.38 -15.68
C GLU A 66 15.02 -1.89 -14.24
N LEU A 67 15.32 -0.60 -14.03
CA LEU A 67 15.38 0.00 -12.68
C LEU A 67 14.06 0.70 -12.35
N ILE A 68 13.42 0.29 -11.26
CA ILE A 68 12.14 0.84 -10.79
C ILE A 68 12.40 1.72 -9.57
N LEU A 69 12.22 3.03 -9.75
CA LEU A 69 12.44 4.06 -8.71
C LEU A 69 11.19 4.41 -7.88
N ASN A 70 10.01 3.86 -8.19
CA ASN A 70 8.72 4.37 -7.70
C ASN A 70 7.69 3.25 -7.44
N PRO A 71 6.62 3.46 -6.60
CA PRO A 71 5.75 4.64 -6.76
C PRO A 71 5.15 5.32 -5.50
N SER A 72 5.26 6.65 -5.47
CA SER A 72 4.28 7.61 -4.90
C SER A 72 4.06 7.77 -3.38
N PHE A 73 4.44 6.81 -2.53
CA PHE A 73 4.06 6.85 -1.10
C PHE A 73 5.12 7.47 -0.17
N GLN A 74 6.41 7.48 -0.55
CA GLN A 74 7.40 8.17 0.28
C GLN A 74 7.13 9.67 0.21
N ARG A 75 6.95 10.27 1.40
CA ARG A 75 6.70 11.70 1.65
C ARG A 75 7.46 12.59 0.66
N LYS A 76 6.90 13.78 0.41
CA LYS A 76 7.54 14.92 -0.27
C LYS A 76 8.83 15.42 0.40
N ASP A 77 9.54 14.59 1.16
CA ASP A 77 10.92 14.78 1.56
C ASP A 77 11.80 14.51 0.35
N VAL A 78 11.74 15.44 -0.60
CA VAL A 78 12.74 15.59 -1.64
C VAL A 78 13.97 16.17 -0.95
N TRP A 79 15.16 15.60 -1.21
CA TRP A 79 16.41 16.21 -0.74
C TRP A 79 16.38 17.70 -1.03
N LYS A 80 16.59 18.52 0.00
CA LYS A 80 16.79 19.96 -0.20
C LYS A 80 18.02 20.10 -1.08
N GLY A 81 18.00 21.00 -2.07
CA GLY A 81 19.06 21.03 -3.09
C GLY A 81 20.51 21.16 -2.57
N LYS A 82 20.71 21.49 -1.29
CA LYS A 82 22.02 21.38 -0.63
C LYS A 82 22.50 19.91 -0.51
N GLN A 83 21.69 19.00 0.02
CA GLN A 83 22.05 17.57 0.17
C GLN A 83 22.37 16.94 -1.18
N GLY A 84 21.57 17.28 -2.20
CA GLY A 84 21.84 16.85 -3.57
C GLY A 84 23.17 17.39 -4.09
N SER A 85 23.50 18.65 -3.83
CA SER A 85 24.78 19.22 -4.26
C SER A 85 25.97 18.60 -3.52
N GLU A 86 25.85 18.30 -2.22
CA GLU A 86 26.90 17.60 -1.44
C GLU A 86 27.14 16.17 -1.96
N LEU A 87 26.10 15.47 -2.42
CA LEU A 87 26.25 14.17 -3.08
C LEU A 87 27.02 14.30 -4.40
N ILE A 88 26.64 15.24 -5.27
CA ILE A 88 27.30 15.43 -6.55
C ILE A 88 28.76 15.86 -6.35
N GLU A 89 29.03 16.74 -5.37
CA GLU A 89 30.39 17.13 -4.96
C GLU A 89 31.21 15.90 -4.56
N SER A 90 30.62 15.01 -3.76
CA SER A 90 31.28 13.77 -3.32
C SER A 90 31.63 12.87 -4.51
N ILE A 91 30.73 12.73 -5.49
CA ILE A 91 30.96 11.91 -6.69
C ILE A 91 32.08 12.51 -7.55
N LEU A 92 32.05 13.83 -7.81
CA LEU A 92 33.08 14.53 -8.59
C LEU A 92 34.46 14.46 -7.93
N MET A 93 34.50 14.36 -6.60
CA MET A 93 35.72 14.19 -5.83
C MET A 93 36.18 12.73 -5.68
N GLY A 94 35.38 11.75 -6.14
CA GLY A 94 35.67 10.33 -5.96
C GLY A 94 35.50 9.83 -4.52
N ILE A 95 34.76 10.56 -3.68
CA ILE A 95 34.46 10.14 -2.30
C ILE A 95 33.43 9.01 -2.34
N PRO A 96 33.64 7.89 -1.64
CA PRO A 96 32.66 6.82 -1.54
C PRO A 96 31.35 7.30 -0.91
N ILE A 97 30.23 7.06 -1.60
CA ILE A 97 28.89 7.32 -1.07
C ILE A 97 28.34 6.04 -0.40
N PRO A 98 27.32 6.14 0.48
CA PRO A 98 26.75 4.96 1.11
C PRO A 98 26.24 3.95 0.07
N ILE A 99 26.24 2.67 0.44
CA ILE A 99 25.71 1.59 -0.41
C ILE A 99 24.20 1.74 -0.64
N MET A 100 23.68 1.11 -1.68
CA MET A 100 22.25 1.08 -2.01
C MET A 100 21.73 -0.36 -2.00
N TYR A 101 20.43 -0.53 -1.83
CA TYR A 101 19.78 -1.83 -1.75
C TYR A 101 18.65 -1.93 -2.77
N PHE A 102 18.66 -2.96 -3.60
CA PHE A 102 17.59 -3.26 -4.56
C PHE A 102 17.01 -4.65 -4.30
N PHE A 103 15.71 -4.83 -4.56
CA PHE A 103 15.11 -6.14 -4.77
C PHE A 103 15.09 -6.47 -6.25
N GLU A 104 15.49 -7.67 -6.62
CA GLU A 104 15.28 -8.19 -7.96
C GLU A 104 13.95 -8.95 -8.03
N THR A 105 13.14 -8.60 -9.02
CA THR A 105 11.89 -9.30 -9.31
C THR A 105 12.17 -10.56 -10.14
N PRO A 106 11.26 -11.57 -10.17
CA PRO A 106 11.47 -12.78 -10.95
C PRO A 106 11.70 -12.55 -12.46
N ASP A 107 11.20 -11.45 -13.00
CA ASP A 107 11.41 -11.00 -14.38
C ASP A 107 12.70 -10.18 -14.59
N GLY A 108 13.57 -10.08 -13.56
CA GLY A 108 14.91 -9.49 -13.64
C GLY A 108 14.97 -7.97 -13.45
N ARG A 109 13.82 -7.30 -13.23
CA ARG A 109 13.78 -5.87 -12.90
C ARG A 109 14.28 -5.64 -11.47
N LYS A 110 14.81 -4.45 -11.22
CA LYS A 110 15.46 -4.04 -9.98
C LYS A 110 14.66 -2.91 -9.34
N GLN A 111 14.02 -3.21 -8.24
CA GLN A 111 13.27 -2.25 -7.45
C GLN A 111 14.15 -1.64 -6.37
N VAL A 112 14.21 -0.32 -6.32
CA VAL A 112 15.02 0.40 -5.34
C VAL A 112 14.36 0.39 -3.96
N VAL A 113 15.05 -0.18 -2.98
CA VAL A 113 14.64 -0.25 -1.56
C VAL A 113 15.22 0.92 -0.78
N ASP A 114 16.49 1.22 -1.04
CA ASP A 114 17.23 2.34 -0.49
C ASP A 114 18.11 2.97 -1.58
N GLY A 115 18.31 4.27 -1.47
CA GLY A 115 19.08 5.06 -2.44
C GLY A 115 18.22 5.85 -3.41
N ARG A 116 16.89 5.84 -3.30
CA ARG A 116 15.98 6.56 -4.22
C ARG A 116 16.39 8.01 -4.42
N GLN A 117 16.52 8.79 -3.35
CA GLN A 117 16.89 10.22 -3.43
C GLN A 117 18.27 10.42 -4.07
N ARG A 118 19.24 9.54 -3.78
CA ARG A 118 20.59 9.56 -4.37
C ARG A 118 20.51 9.34 -5.88
N ILE A 119 19.84 8.27 -6.29
CA ILE A 119 19.67 7.91 -7.70
C ILE A 119 18.92 9.00 -8.46
N THR A 120 17.80 9.49 -7.92
CA THR A 120 17.05 10.60 -8.52
C THR A 120 17.93 11.83 -8.70
N THR A 121 18.71 12.24 -7.68
CA THR A 121 19.61 13.40 -7.78
C THR A 121 20.68 13.20 -8.86
N ILE A 122 21.29 12.01 -8.92
CA ILE A 122 22.29 11.67 -9.93
C ILE A 122 21.70 11.77 -11.34
N LEU A 123 20.53 11.17 -11.56
CA LEU A 123 19.84 11.20 -12.84
C LEU A 123 19.38 12.61 -13.22
N ASP A 124 18.87 13.40 -12.26
CA ASP A 124 18.47 14.77 -12.50
C ASP A 124 19.67 15.66 -12.86
N PHE A 125 20.83 15.43 -12.25
CA PHE A 125 22.05 16.14 -12.62
C PHE A 125 22.51 15.77 -14.03
N LEU A 126 22.62 14.47 -14.36
CA LEU A 126 22.97 14.00 -15.72
C LEU A 126 22.08 14.57 -16.81
N ASN A 127 20.80 14.79 -16.51
CA ASN A 127 19.81 15.29 -17.45
C ASN A 127 19.62 16.81 -17.37
N ASP A 128 20.54 17.55 -16.76
CA ASP A 128 20.51 19.01 -16.64
C ASP A 128 19.26 19.57 -15.94
N LYS A 129 18.59 18.76 -15.12
CA LYS A 129 17.43 19.12 -14.29
C LYS A 129 17.82 19.63 -12.91
N PHE A 130 19.08 19.44 -12.51
CA PHE A 130 19.62 19.88 -11.23
C PHE A 130 20.79 20.86 -11.43
N ARG A 131 20.81 21.94 -10.64
CA ARG A 131 21.94 22.89 -10.58
C ARG A 131 22.62 22.80 -9.24
N LEU A 132 23.96 22.76 -9.26
CA LEU A 132 24.77 22.71 -8.06
C LEU A 132 24.64 24.03 -7.29
N LYS A 133 24.59 23.94 -5.96
CA LYS A 133 24.56 25.10 -5.07
C LYS A 133 25.15 24.76 -3.71
N ASP A 134 25.57 25.79 -2.99
CA ASP A 134 26.11 25.66 -1.63
C ASP A 134 27.30 24.69 -1.52
N LEU A 135 28.04 24.47 -2.62
CA LEU A 135 29.26 23.66 -2.65
C LEU A 135 30.34 24.30 -1.79
N LYS A 136 31.09 23.49 -1.04
CA LYS A 136 32.08 23.99 -0.07
C LYS A 136 33.51 23.89 -0.61
N ILE A 137 33.77 22.87 -1.40
CA ILE A 137 35.10 22.49 -1.90
C ILE A 137 35.20 22.91 -3.37
N LEU A 138 34.29 22.43 -4.21
CA LEU A 138 34.24 22.76 -5.65
C LEU A 138 33.37 23.99 -5.90
N ARG A 139 33.71 25.11 -5.23
CA ARG A 139 32.87 26.32 -5.19
C ARG A 139 32.63 26.93 -6.57
N GLU A 140 33.60 26.80 -7.46
CA GLU A 140 33.56 27.24 -8.85
C GLU A 140 32.47 26.55 -9.67
N LEU A 141 32.02 25.36 -9.26
CA LEU A 141 30.97 24.62 -9.94
C LEU A 141 29.55 25.04 -9.49
N ASN A 142 29.42 25.93 -8.49
CA ASN A 142 28.12 26.44 -8.09
C ASN A 142 27.39 27.11 -9.26
N GLY A 143 26.11 26.78 -9.44
CA GLY A 143 25.27 27.22 -10.55
C GLY A 143 25.32 26.31 -11.79
N SER A 144 26.33 25.45 -11.89
CA SER A 144 26.56 24.57 -13.03
C SER A 144 25.58 23.41 -13.07
N LYS A 145 25.21 23.02 -14.29
CA LYS A 145 24.59 21.74 -14.63
C LYS A 145 25.65 20.75 -15.12
N PHE A 146 25.24 19.52 -15.43
CA PHE A 146 26.17 18.51 -15.96
C PHE A 146 26.77 18.94 -17.30
N SER A 147 25.95 19.50 -18.19
CA SER A 147 26.42 20.04 -19.49
C SER A 147 27.45 21.17 -19.37
N ASP A 148 27.46 21.87 -18.23
CA ASP A 148 28.34 23.02 -17.99
C ASP A 148 29.73 22.58 -17.48
N LEU A 149 29.89 21.31 -17.10
CA LEU A 149 31.16 20.75 -16.65
C LEU A 149 32.14 20.55 -17.82
N ASP A 150 33.44 20.61 -17.54
CA ASP A 150 34.45 20.21 -18.52
C ASP A 150 34.38 18.70 -18.81
N THR A 151 34.93 18.29 -19.96
CA THR A 151 34.88 16.89 -20.40
C THR A 151 35.52 15.91 -19.42
N LYS A 152 36.50 16.36 -18.63
CA LYS A 152 37.17 15.51 -17.64
C LYS A 152 36.25 15.25 -16.44
N LEU A 153 35.59 16.28 -15.94
CA LEU A 153 34.63 16.18 -14.84
C LEU A 153 33.37 15.40 -15.25
N GLN A 154 32.91 15.57 -16.49
CA GLN A 154 31.83 14.75 -17.05
C GLN A 154 32.21 13.26 -17.02
N GLY A 155 33.40 12.90 -17.53
CA GLY A 155 33.89 11.52 -17.50
C GLY A 155 34.01 10.96 -16.07
N ILE A 156 34.57 11.74 -15.13
CA ILE A 156 34.64 11.34 -13.70
C ILE A 156 33.26 11.03 -13.14
N PHE A 157 32.27 11.87 -13.45
CA PHE A 157 30.91 11.69 -12.94
C PHE A 157 30.23 10.46 -13.56
N GLU A 158 30.33 10.28 -14.88
CA GLU A 158 29.69 9.17 -15.61
C GLU A 158 30.28 7.79 -15.26
N ASP A 159 31.59 7.74 -15.02
CA ASP A 159 32.33 6.51 -14.72
C ASP A 159 32.32 6.15 -13.24
N TYR A 160 31.81 7.02 -12.36
CA TYR A 160 31.74 6.76 -10.92
C TYR A 160 30.96 5.47 -10.64
N GLN A 161 31.54 4.58 -9.83
CA GLN A 161 30.98 3.27 -9.52
C GLN A 161 30.10 3.32 -8.27
N LEU A 162 28.83 3.01 -8.45
CA LEU A 162 27.83 2.90 -7.39
C LEU A 162 27.75 1.47 -6.88
N TYR A 163 27.91 1.29 -5.57
CA TYR A 163 27.86 -0.02 -4.92
C TYR A 163 26.43 -0.36 -4.51
N VAL A 164 25.95 -1.52 -4.95
CA VAL A 164 24.58 -1.97 -4.74
C VAL A 164 24.55 -3.40 -4.23
N TYR A 165 23.72 -3.65 -3.23
CA TYR A 165 23.30 -5.00 -2.84
C TYR A 165 21.96 -5.33 -3.49
N VAL A 166 21.94 -6.37 -4.32
CA VAL A 166 20.75 -6.84 -5.01
C VAL A 166 20.27 -8.11 -4.31
N ILE A 167 19.08 -8.05 -3.72
CA ILE A 167 18.45 -9.19 -3.04
C ILE A 167 17.64 -9.96 -4.07
N GLN A 168 18.03 -11.20 -4.33
CA GLN A 168 17.56 -11.98 -5.46
C GLN A 168 16.40 -12.92 -5.11
N PRO A 169 15.52 -13.25 -6.07
CA PRO A 169 14.53 -14.29 -5.88
C PRO A 169 15.21 -15.69 -5.83
N PRO A 170 14.59 -16.68 -5.17
CA PRO A 170 13.41 -16.55 -4.32
C PRO A 170 13.78 -15.96 -2.95
N THR A 171 13.18 -14.83 -2.58
CA THR A 171 13.24 -14.27 -1.21
C THR A 171 11.82 -14.19 -0.68
N PRO A 172 11.50 -14.82 0.47
CA PRO A 172 10.17 -14.75 1.07
C PRO A 172 9.73 -13.30 1.33
N GLU A 173 8.43 -12.99 1.16
CA GLU A 173 7.95 -11.60 1.24
C GLU A 173 8.15 -10.96 2.62
N ARG A 174 7.95 -11.73 3.70
CA ARG A 174 8.27 -11.29 5.06
C ARG A 174 9.74 -10.87 5.23
N VAL A 175 10.65 -11.61 4.60
CA VAL A 175 12.09 -11.28 4.64
C VAL A 175 12.37 -10.02 3.84
N LYS A 176 11.66 -9.79 2.72
CA LYS A 176 11.74 -8.50 2.01
C LYS A 176 11.27 -7.35 2.91
N TYR A 177 10.18 -7.53 3.65
CA TYR A 177 9.71 -6.53 4.60
C TYR A 177 10.72 -6.25 5.71
N ASP A 178 11.29 -7.29 6.32
CA ASP A 178 12.30 -7.14 7.37
C ASP A 178 13.56 -6.41 6.87
N ILE A 179 14.02 -6.72 5.67
CA ILE A 179 15.17 -6.02 5.07
C ILE A 179 14.79 -4.57 4.76
N PHE A 180 13.61 -4.34 4.17
CA PHE A 180 13.12 -3.00 3.86
C PHE A 180 13.05 -2.14 5.13
N ASP A 181 12.45 -2.65 6.19
CA ASP A 181 12.37 -1.97 7.49
C ASP A 181 13.76 -1.69 8.04
N ARG A 182 14.62 -2.72 8.16
CA ARG A 182 15.98 -2.58 8.73
C ARG A 182 16.84 -1.56 8.00
N VAL A 183 16.76 -1.52 6.68
CA VAL A 183 17.52 -0.55 5.88
C VAL A 183 16.96 0.87 6.05
N ASN A 184 15.65 1.02 6.25
CA ASN A 184 14.98 2.31 6.39
C ASN A 184 14.75 2.77 7.85
N ARG A 185 15.19 2.00 8.87
CA ARG A 185 15.04 2.31 10.31
C ARG A 185 15.60 3.67 10.76
N GLY A 186 16.50 4.28 9.99
CA GLY A 186 16.97 5.65 10.24
C GLY A 186 16.03 6.76 9.75
N GLY A 187 14.95 6.41 9.05
CA GLY A 187 13.95 7.31 8.47
C GLY A 187 12.58 7.20 9.15
N THR A 188 11.53 7.63 8.45
CA THR A 188 10.15 7.44 8.93
C THR A 188 9.76 5.97 8.79
N HIS A 189 9.35 5.33 9.88
CA HIS A 189 8.80 3.97 9.85
C HIS A 189 7.53 3.89 8.99
N LEU A 190 7.54 3.04 7.98
CA LEU A 190 6.35 2.71 7.19
C LEU A 190 5.51 1.66 7.91
N ASN A 191 4.20 1.68 7.71
CA ASN A 191 3.35 0.55 8.10
C ASN A 191 3.35 -0.57 7.03
N ASN A 192 2.72 -1.70 7.32
CA ASN A 192 2.71 -2.86 6.42
C ASN A 192 2.09 -2.52 5.04
N GLN A 193 1.05 -1.68 5.00
CA GLN A 193 0.40 -1.30 3.73
C GLN A 193 1.24 -0.34 2.89
N GLU A 194 1.89 0.63 3.51
CA GLU A 194 2.83 1.54 2.85
C GLU A 194 4.01 0.75 2.27
N MET A 195 4.49 -0.27 2.99
CA MET A 195 5.54 -1.17 2.53
C MET A 195 5.07 -2.05 1.35
N ARG A 196 3.85 -2.60 1.42
CA ARG A 196 3.22 -3.31 0.27
C ARG A 196 3.12 -2.42 -0.96
N ASN A 197 2.63 -1.19 -0.79
CA ASN A 197 2.53 -0.24 -1.88
C ASN A 197 3.91 0.11 -2.46
N ALA A 198 4.96 0.10 -1.61
CA ALA A 198 6.33 0.29 -2.05
C ALA A 198 6.84 -0.84 -2.92
N LEU A 199 6.65 -2.08 -2.45
CA LEU A 199 7.22 -3.28 -3.05
C LEU A 199 6.43 -3.78 -4.25
N TYR A 200 5.11 -3.61 -4.27
CA TYR A 200 4.25 -4.18 -5.32
C TYR A 200 3.54 -3.11 -6.14
N GLY A 201 4.26 -2.02 -6.45
CA GLY A 201 3.80 -0.96 -7.34
C GLY A 201 3.37 -1.48 -8.72
N GLY A 202 2.22 -1.02 -9.19
CA GLY A 202 1.64 -1.41 -10.48
C GLY A 202 0.12 -1.34 -10.49
N LYS A 203 -0.52 -2.20 -11.30
CA LYS A 203 -1.98 -2.29 -11.44
C LYS A 203 -2.70 -2.44 -10.10
N ALA A 204 -2.14 -3.21 -9.17
CA ALA A 204 -2.71 -3.38 -7.84
C ALA A 204 -2.81 -2.05 -7.09
N THR A 205 -1.71 -1.29 -7.01
CA THR A 205 -1.69 0.00 -6.32
C THR A 205 -2.56 1.05 -7.02
N GLU A 206 -2.63 1.02 -8.35
CA GLU A 206 -3.49 1.90 -9.15
C GLU A 206 -4.97 1.62 -8.87
N LEU A 207 -5.37 0.35 -8.89
CA LEU A 207 -6.73 -0.09 -8.56
C LEU A 207 -7.13 0.30 -7.13
N LEU A 208 -6.26 0.04 -6.15
CA LEU A 208 -6.55 0.35 -4.75
C LEU A 208 -6.77 1.86 -4.55
N LYS A 209 -5.93 2.68 -5.18
CA LYS A 209 -6.07 4.14 -5.14
C LYS A 209 -7.34 4.60 -5.83
N GLU A 210 -7.64 4.06 -7.01
CA GLU A 210 -8.86 4.38 -7.75
C GLU A 210 -10.12 4.08 -6.92
N LEU A 211 -10.17 2.90 -6.29
CA LEU A 211 -11.29 2.49 -5.46
C LEU A 211 -11.41 3.33 -4.19
N SER A 212 -10.28 3.71 -3.56
CA SER A 212 -10.29 4.52 -2.34
C SER A 212 -10.71 5.97 -2.59
N GLU A 213 -10.43 6.50 -3.78
CA GLU A 213 -10.86 7.84 -4.23
C GLU A 213 -12.28 7.84 -4.83
N SER A 214 -12.90 6.67 -5.01
CA SER A 214 -14.22 6.56 -5.64
C SER A 214 -15.36 7.14 -4.78
N GLU A 215 -16.35 7.78 -5.43
CA GLU A 215 -17.51 8.33 -4.74
C GLU A 215 -18.32 7.25 -4.01
N ALA A 216 -18.42 6.05 -4.59
CA ALA A 216 -19.09 4.90 -3.99
C ALA A 216 -18.48 4.54 -2.63
N PHE A 217 -17.15 4.38 -2.56
CA PHE A 217 -16.44 4.06 -1.33
C PHE A 217 -16.55 5.20 -0.30
N LEU A 218 -16.31 6.44 -0.73
CA LEU A 218 -16.37 7.60 0.17
C LEU A 218 -17.76 7.81 0.78
N LYS A 219 -18.84 7.56 0.02
CA LYS A 219 -20.21 7.60 0.53
C LYS A 219 -20.52 6.43 1.46
N ALA A 220 -20.12 5.21 1.10
CA ALA A 220 -20.39 4.01 1.90
C ALA A 220 -19.68 4.05 3.27
N THR A 221 -18.48 4.63 3.32
CA THR A 221 -17.70 4.81 4.54
C THR A 221 -17.96 6.13 5.27
N GLU A 222 -18.71 7.04 4.63
CA GLU A 222 -18.88 8.44 5.04
C GLU A 222 -17.56 9.18 5.28
N LYS A 223 -16.52 8.86 4.49
CA LYS A 223 -15.15 9.37 4.69
C LYS A 223 -14.61 9.11 6.10
N GLY A 224 -15.15 8.10 6.79
CA GLY A 224 -14.73 7.72 8.14
C GLY A 224 -13.50 6.82 8.17
N VAL A 225 -12.89 6.53 7.01
CA VAL A 225 -11.60 5.87 6.92
C VAL A 225 -10.58 6.92 6.54
N GLU A 226 -9.60 7.16 7.41
CA GLU A 226 -8.58 8.16 7.17
C GLU A 226 -7.62 7.70 6.05
N PRO A 227 -7.42 8.48 4.97
CA PRO A 227 -6.49 8.09 3.90
C PRO A 227 -5.01 8.15 4.30
N SER A 228 -4.70 8.79 5.44
CA SER A 228 -3.33 8.87 5.93
C SER A 228 -2.80 7.45 6.18
N ARG A 229 -1.51 7.24 5.92
CA ARG A 229 -0.85 5.93 6.11
C ARG A 229 -1.53 4.79 5.33
N MET A 230 -2.31 5.08 4.28
CA MET A 230 -2.95 4.11 3.38
C MET A 230 -3.96 3.16 4.07
N LYS A 231 -4.62 3.59 5.15
CA LYS A 231 -5.61 2.75 5.85
C LYS A 231 -6.81 2.38 4.96
N ASP A 232 -7.24 3.33 4.12
CA ASP A 232 -8.28 3.15 3.11
C ASP A 232 -7.93 2.06 2.10
N GLN A 233 -6.72 2.11 1.53
CA GLN A 233 -6.24 1.10 0.59
C GLN A 233 -6.06 -0.26 1.25
N TYR A 234 -5.68 -0.31 2.53
CA TYR A 234 -5.53 -1.56 3.27
C TYR A 234 -6.86 -2.32 3.40
N ILE A 235 -7.94 -1.65 3.85
CA ILE A 235 -9.23 -2.32 4.02
C ILE A 235 -9.83 -2.75 2.67
N ILE A 236 -9.59 -1.97 1.61
CA ILE A 236 -10.01 -2.32 0.25
C ILE A 236 -9.24 -3.56 -0.21
N LEU A 237 -7.91 -3.56 -0.07
CA LEU A 237 -7.07 -4.70 -0.45
C LEU A 237 -7.51 -5.98 0.25
N ARG A 238 -7.81 -5.91 1.55
CA ARG A 238 -8.33 -7.06 2.30
C ARG A 238 -9.67 -7.56 1.77
N ALA A 239 -10.63 -6.66 1.52
CA ALA A 239 -11.92 -7.02 0.97
C ALA A 239 -11.80 -7.67 -0.42
N LEU A 240 -10.97 -7.11 -1.31
CA LEU A 240 -10.73 -7.69 -2.64
C LEU A 240 -10.01 -9.04 -2.56
N ALA A 241 -8.98 -9.14 -1.71
CA ALA A 241 -8.18 -10.36 -1.55
C ALA A 241 -9.03 -11.54 -1.10
N PHE A 242 -9.86 -11.36 -0.07
CA PHE A 242 -10.76 -12.43 0.39
C PHE A 242 -11.88 -12.72 -0.62
N LEU A 243 -12.41 -11.71 -1.32
CA LEU A 243 -13.38 -11.93 -2.38
C LEU A 243 -12.81 -12.80 -3.51
N LEU A 244 -11.62 -12.48 -4.01
CA LEU A 244 -10.92 -13.27 -5.03
C LEU A 244 -10.63 -14.70 -4.54
N TRP A 245 -10.19 -14.84 -3.29
CA TRP A 245 -9.89 -16.14 -2.71
C TRP A 245 -11.13 -17.04 -2.61
N LEU A 246 -12.24 -16.50 -2.11
CA LEU A 246 -13.50 -17.22 -1.93
C LEU A 246 -14.16 -17.58 -3.27
N ASN A 247 -14.03 -16.72 -4.28
CA ASN A 247 -14.46 -17.02 -5.65
C ASN A 247 -13.64 -18.11 -6.33
N GLY A 248 -12.48 -18.48 -5.76
CA GLY A 248 -11.55 -19.43 -6.37
C GLY A 248 -10.68 -18.81 -7.48
N ASP A 249 -10.76 -17.49 -7.69
CA ASP A 249 -9.95 -16.77 -8.70
C ASP A 249 -8.44 -16.94 -8.44
N LEU A 250 -8.06 -17.24 -7.18
CA LEU A 250 -6.67 -17.42 -6.78
C LEU A 250 -6.15 -18.87 -6.83
N LYS A 251 -6.96 -19.85 -7.24
CA LYS A 251 -6.57 -21.28 -7.27
C LYS A 251 -5.95 -21.74 -8.60
N GLY A 252 -6.28 -21.06 -9.70
CA GLY A 252 -5.92 -21.46 -11.07
C GLY A 252 -5.08 -20.43 -11.81
N ILE A 253 -4.25 -19.67 -11.09
CA ILE A 253 -3.49 -18.55 -11.65
C ILE A 253 -2.38 -19.08 -12.57
N LYS A 254 -2.33 -18.60 -13.81
CA LYS A 254 -1.28 -19.01 -14.75
C LYS A 254 0.09 -18.47 -14.31
N GLY A 255 1.06 -19.37 -14.15
CA GLY A 255 2.45 -19.01 -13.81
C GLY A 255 2.66 -18.64 -12.34
N MET A 256 1.72 -18.97 -11.46
CA MET A 256 1.83 -18.78 -10.02
C MET A 256 1.20 -19.98 -9.30
N GLU A 257 1.78 -20.39 -8.17
CA GLU A 257 1.17 -21.42 -7.32
C GLU A 257 -0.18 -20.91 -6.75
N PRO A 258 -1.13 -21.82 -6.47
CA PRO A 258 -2.39 -21.45 -5.83
C PRO A 258 -2.16 -20.65 -4.54
N ILE A 259 -2.84 -19.51 -4.41
CA ILE A 259 -2.73 -18.67 -3.22
C ILE A 259 -3.77 -19.13 -2.20
N GLU A 260 -3.28 -19.57 -1.04
CA GLU A 260 -4.10 -19.97 0.10
C GLU A 260 -3.86 -19.04 1.28
N TYR A 261 -4.90 -18.80 2.07
CA TYR A 261 -4.78 -18.09 3.33
C TYR A 261 -4.34 -19.03 4.46
N LYS A 262 -3.22 -18.71 5.12
CA LYS A 262 -2.59 -19.55 6.17
C LYS A 262 -2.31 -18.78 7.46
N SER A 263 -3.24 -17.91 7.85
CA SER A 263 -3.14 -17.03 9.03
C SER A 263 -1.99 -16.01 8.98
N ASP A 264 -1.37 -15.81 7.82
CA ASP A 264 -0.39 -14.75 7.57
C ASP A 264 -1.03 -13.74 6.60
N ILE A 265 -1.58 -12.66 7.15
CA ILE A 265 -2.22 -11.62 6.34
C ILE A 265 -1.22 -10.89 5.45
N ASP A 266 0.01 -10.66 5.93
CA ASP A 266 1.00 -9.86 5.20
C ASP A 266 1.48 -10.60 3.94
N ASP A 267 1.78 -11.89 4.08
CA ASP A 267 2.13 -12.77 2.96
C ASP A 267 0.95 -12.96 2.00
N PHE A 268 -0.26 -13.14 2.53
CA PHE A 268 -1.46 -13.31 1.70
C PHE A 268 -1.73 -12.07 0.83
N LEU A 269 -1.76 -10.88 1.42
CA LEU A 269 -2.01 -9.64 0.69
C LEU A 269 -0.88 -9.31 -0.30
N ALA A 270 0.38 -9.62 0.05
CA ALA A 270 1.51 -9.51 -0.88
C ALA A 270 1.31 -10.37 -2.13
N LYS A 271 1.00 -11.65 -1.95
CA LYS A 271 0.73 -12.59 -3.06
C LYS A 271 -0.44 -12.14 -3.92
N VAL A 272 -1.50 -11.60 -3.33
CA VAL A 272 -2.63 -11.05 -4.08
C VAL A 272 -2.22 -9.83 -4.90
N MET A 273 -1.40 -8.91 -4.37
CA MET A 273 -0.89 -7.78 -5.15
C MET A 273 0.01 -8.22 -6.31
N ILE A 274 0.84 -9.25 -6.10
CA ILE A 274 1.64 -9.86 -7.18
C ILE A 274 0.72 -10.44 -8.26
N ALA A 275 -0.32 -11.18 -7.85
CA ALA A 275 -1.31 -11.74 -8.77
C ALA A 275 -2.03 -10.66 -9.58
N LEU A 276 -2.52 -9.59 -8.93
CA LEU A 276 -3.17 -8.45 -9.58
C LEU A 276 -2.25 -7.73 -10.57
N ASN A 277 -0.95 -7.63 -10.27
CA ASN A 277 0.00 -6.93 -11.12
C ASN A 277 0.34 -7.69 -12.40
N ALA A 278 0.48 -9.02 -12.32
CA ALA A 278 1.15 -9.78 -13.38
C ALA A 278 0.45 -11.06 -13.84
N HIS A 279 -0.52 -11.60 -13.09
CA HIS A 279 -1.04 -12.94 -13.34
C HIS A 279 -2.56 -13.05 -13.49
N LEU A 280 -3.33 -12.12 -12.94
CA LEU A 280 -4.77 -12.08 -13.13
C LEU A 280 -5.12 -11.37 -14.45
N ASP A 281 -6.07 -11.96 -15.17
CA ASP A 281 -6.58 -11.38 -16.41
C ASP A 281 -7.31 -10.06 -16.12
N GLU A 282 -7.17 -9.11 -17.05
CA GLU A 282 -7.78 -7.78 -16.91
C GLU A 282 -9.31 -7.83 -16.75
N GLU A 283 -9.96 -8.82 -17.36
CA GLU A 283 -11.40 -9.06 -17.23
C GLU A 283 -11.80 -9.42 -15.78
N VAL A 284 -10.99 -10.23 -15.09
CA VAL A 284 -11.20 -10.59 -13.69
C VAL A 284 -11.05 -9.36 -12.81
N ILE A 285 -9.99 -8.57 -13.04
CA ILE A 285 -9.72 -7.32 -12.32
C ILE A 285 -10.90 -6.34 -12.48
N GLN A 286 -11.36 -6.12 -13.72
CA GLN A 286 -12.48 -5.23 -14.01
C GLN A 286 -13.80 -5.73 -13.40
N THR A 287 -14.03 -7.04 -13.42
CA THR A 287 -15.23 -7.65 -12.80
C THR A 287 -15.26 -7.40 -11.31
N VAL A 288 -14.14 -7.64 -10.61
CA VAL A 288 -14.01 -7.44 -9.17
C VAL A 288 -14.12 -5.96 -8.81
N ARG A 289 -13.50 -5.07 -9.59
CA ARG A 289 -13.64 -3.61 -9.48
C ARG A 289 -15.11 -3.19 -9.54
N ASN A 290 -15.84 -3.61 -10.58
CA ASN A 290 -17.24 -3.24 -10.76
C ASN A 290 -18.14 -3.77 -9.64
N LYS A 291 -17.93 -5.04 -9.26
CA LYS A 291 -18.64 -5.68 -8.14
C LYS A 291 -18.44 -4.92 -6.83
N PHE A 292 -17.20 -4.53 -6.53
CA PHE A 292 -16.88 -3.73 -5.35
C PHE A 292 -17.62 -2.38 -5.36
N LEU A 293 -17.55 -1.63 -6.46
CA LEU A 293 -18.22 -0.32 -6.57
C LEU A 293 -19.73 -0.44 -6.39
N SER A 294 -20.36 -1.39 -7.07
CA SER A 294 -21.81 -1.62 -6.93
C SER A 294 -22.19 -2.09 -5.52
N ALA A 295 -21.35 -2.89 -4.86
CA ALA A 295 -21.57 -3.28 -3.47
C ALA A 295 -21.53 -2.06 -2.54
N MET A 296 -20.56 -1.16 -2.70
CA MET A 296 -20.46 0.08 -1.92
C MET A 296 -21.69 0.98 -2.10
N GLU A 297 -22.16 1.16 -3.33
CA GLU A 297 -23.38 1.93 -3.62
C GLU A 297 -24.62 1.34 -2.93
N ARG A 298 -24.81 0.01 -3.03
CA ARG A 298 -25.93 -0.68 -2.37
C ARG A 298 -25.84 -0.60 -0.85
N ILE A 299 -24.65 -0.79 -0.29
CA ILE A 299 -24.42 -0.67 1.15
C ILE A 299 -24.80 0.73 1.63
N HIS A 300 -24.35 1.78 0.93
CA HIS A 300 -24.72 3.14 1.26
C HIS A 300 -26.23 3.37 1.17
N ARG A 301 -26.88 2.91 0.11
CA ARG A 301 -28.32 3.10 -0.09
C ARG A 301 -29.18 2.37 0.95
N ILE A 302 -28.82 1.14 1.31
CA ILE A 302 -29.62 0.26 2.18
C ILE A 302 -29.31 0.49 3.67
N LEU A 303 -28.02 0.56 4.03
CA LEU A 303 -27.58 0.63 5.42
C LEU A 303 -27.22 2.05 5.84
N GLY A 304 -26.82 2.89 4.89
CA GLY A 304 -26.40 4.25 5.13
C GLY A 304 -25.20 4.32 6.05
N ARG A 305 -25.16 5.38 6.85
CA ARG A 305 -24.04 5.74 7.72
C ARG A 305 -23.61 4.66 8.71
N GLU A 306 -24.54 3.84 9.16
CA GLU A 306 -24.26 2.80 10.15
C GLU A 306 -23.71 1.52 9.53
N ALA A 307 -23.50 1.44 8.21
CA ALA A 307 -23.12 0.21 7.51
C ALA A 307 -22.01 -0.57 8.21
N PHE A 308 -20.83 0.04 8.34
CA PHE A 308 -19.61 -0.61 8.80
C PHE A 308 -19.29 -0.36 10.29
N ARG A 309 -20.28 0.04 11.09
CA ARG A 309 -20.07 0.41 12.50
C ARG A 309 -20.95 -0.40 13.42
N PHE A 310 -20.41 -0.86 14.54
CA PHE A 310 -21.25 -1.43 15.59
C PHE A 310 -22.05 -0.35 16.32
N GLU A 311 -23.11 -0.77 17.02
CA GLU A 311 -23.89 0.17 17.82
C GLU A 311 -23.03 0.74 18.97
N PRO A 312 -23.22 2.02 19.35
CA PRO A 312 -22.56 2.61 20.52
C PRO A 312 -22.78 1.79 21.79
N LYS A 313 -21.72 1.59 22.59
CA LYS A 313 -21.80 0.92 23.90
C LYS A 313 -22.38 1.83 24.98
N GLU A 314 -22.20 3.15 24.84
CA GLU A 314 -22.72 4.18 25.73
C GLU A 314 -23.50 5.25 24.92
N SER A 315 -24.33 6.02 25.61
CA SER A 315 -25.13 7.09 25.02
C SER A 315 -24.22 8.25 24.57
N GLY A 316 -23.77 8.25 23.31
CA GLY A 316 -23.36 9.49 22.64
C GLY A 316 -22.21 9.38 21.65
N THR A 317 -21.31 8.41 21.77
CA THR A 317 -20.15 8.30 20.87
C THR A 317 -20.36 7.21 19.82
N ARG A 318 -20.29 7.64 18.56
CA ARG A 318 -20.36 6.74 17.41
C ARG A 318 -19.10 5.87 17.41
N ARG A 319 -19.23 4.58 17.08
CA ARG A 319 -18.06 3.70 16.96
C ARG A 319 -17.33 3.94 15.63
N PRO A 320 -16.01 3.72 15.58
CA PRO A 320 -15.26 3.80 14.33
C PRO A 320 -15.69 2.71 13.34
N ILE A 321 -15.22 2.82 12.09
CA ILE A 321 -15.42 1.75 11.10
C ILE A 321 -14.70 0.50 11.58
N ASN A 322 -15.42 -0.61 11.56
CA ASN A 322 -14.86 -1.91 11.83
C ASN A 322 -14.42 -2.58 10.52
N MET A 323 -13.13 -2.88 10.41
CA MET A 323 -12.53 -3.46 9.22
C MET A 323 -13.17 -4.81 8.83
N LEU A 324 -13.53 -5.63 9.83
CA LEU A 324 -14.07 -6.96 9.59
C LEU A 324 -15.54 -6.90 9.14
N LEU A 325 -16.31 -5.91 9.65
CA LEU A 325 -17.64 -5.60 9.10
C LEU A 325 -17.52 -5.14 7.65
N PHE A 326 -16.50 -4.33 7.33
CA PHE A 326 -16.25 -3.87 5.97
C PHE A 326 -16.04 -5.04 5.02
N GLU A 327 -15.12 -5.95 5.33
CA GLU A 327 -14.88 -7.17 4.52
C GLU A 327 -16.16 -8.00 4.35
N THR A 328 -16.84 -8.29 5.46
CA THR A 328 -17.98 -9.21 5.50
C THR A 328 -19.16 -8.65 4.71
N LEU A 329 -19.50 -7.38 4.92
CA LEU A 329 -20.60 -6.75 4.20
C LEU A 329 -20.26 -6.50 2.74
N THR A 330 -19.00 -6.18 2.41
CA THR A 330 -18.57 -6.07 1.01
C THR A 330 -18.78 -7.39 0.27
N TYR A 331 -18.42 -8.52 0.89
CA TYR A 331 -18.68 -9.85 0.35
C TYR A 331 -20.18 -10.09 0.13
N VAL A 332 -21.01 -9.91 1.16
CA VAL A 332 -22.47 -10.13 1.07
C VAL A 332 -23.10 -9.31 -0.05
N PHE A 333 -22.80 -8.01 -0.11
CA PHE A 333 -23.38 -7.11 -1.12
C PHE A 333 -22.73 -7.22 -2.50
N THR A 334 -21.64 -7.98 -2.64
CA THR A 334 -21.11 -8.37 -3.96
C THR A 334 -22.01 -9.41 -4.63
N PHE A 335 -22.64 -10.30 -3.87
CA PHE A 335 -23.51 -11.37 -4.40
C PHE A 335 -25.02 -11.11 -4.20
N GLU A 336 -25.40 -10.14 -3.40
CA GLU A 336 -26.78 -9.67 -3.31
C GLU A 336 -27.02 -8.46 -4.20
N GLU A 337 -27.80 -8.66 -5.27
CA GLU A 337 -28.10 -7.62 -6.25
C GLU A 337 -29.47 -6.97 -6.03
N VAL A 338 -30.32 -7.54 -5.16
CA VAL A 338 -31.72 -7.11 -4.99
C VAL A 338 -31.89 -6.26 -3.73
N GLU A 339 -32.54 -5.10 -3.89
CA GLU A 339 -32.87 -4.24 -2.77
C GLU A 339 -34.19 -4.63 -2.13
N LYS A 340 -34.13 -5.09 -0.87
CA LYS A 340 -35.32 -5.47 -0.11
C LYS A 340 -35.41 -4.66 1.18
N LYS A 341 -36.61 -4.18 1.52
CA LYS A 341 -36.85 -3.35 2.72
C LYS A 341 -36.41 -4.04 4.02
N LYS A 342 -36.48 -5.37 4.07
CA LYS A 342 -36.13 -6.18 5.25
C LYS A 342 -34.62 -6.42 5.43
N ILE A 343 -33.76 -6.02 4.49
CA ILE A 343 -32.30 -6.23 4.61
C ILE A 343 -31.73 -5.42 5.77
N ARG A 344 -32.09 -4.14 5.88
CA ARG A 344 -31.58 -3.26 6.94
C ARG A 344 -31.87 -3.78 8.36
N PRO A 345 -33.11 -4.15 8.74
CA PRO A 345 -33.37 -4.68 10.07
C PRO A 345 -32.67 -6.02 10.31
N LEU A 346 -32.59 -6.91 9.31
CA LEU A 346 -31.88 -8.18 9.41
C LEU A 346 -30.38 -7.98 9.70
N ILE A 347 -29.72 -7.09 8.96
CA ILE A 347 -28.30 -6.78 9.17
C ILE A 347 -28.08 -6.12 10.52
N LYS A 348 -29.02 -5.28 10.97
CA LYS A 348 -28.94 -4.65 12.30
C LYS A 348 -29.00 -5.68 13.43
N GLU A 349 -29.90 -6.66 13.32
CA GLU A 349 -29.97 -7.79 14.25
C GLU A 349 -28.69 -8.61 14.23
N TRP A 350 -28.23 -9.02 13.04
CA TRP A 350 -26.99 -9.80 12.88
C TRP A 350 -25.78 -9.09 13.50
N LYS A 351 -25.64 -7.77 13.30
CA LYS A 351 -24.56 -6.97 13.90
C LYS A 351 -24.59 -6.95 15.42
N ARG A 352 -25.77 -6.94 16.03
CA ARG A 352 -25.91 -7.01 17.50
C ARG A 352 -25.49 -8.36 18.03
N ASP A 353 -25.79 -9.44 17.31
CA ASP A 353 -25.45 -10.79 17.74
C ASP A 353 -23.94 -11.03 17.70
N ILE A 354 -23.27 -10.61 16.62
CA ILE A 354 -21.80 -10.74 16.52
C ILE A 354 -21.07 -9.82 17.51
N ASP A 355 -21.56 -8.60 17.77
CA ASP A 355 -20.96 -7.70 18.76
C ASP A 355 -21.20 -8.21 20.19
N LYS A 356 -22.23 -9.00 20.46
CA LYS A 356 -22.38 -9.63 21.79
C LYS A 356 -21.45 -10.82 21.96
N THR A 357 -21.42 -11.70 20.96
CA THR A 357 -20.71 -12.99 21.04
C THR A 357 -19.20 -12.86 20.86
N GLY A 358 -18.71 -11.80 20.20
CA GLY A 358 -17.29 -11.49 20.06
C GLY A 358 -16.56 -12.34 19.01
N GLY A 359 -16.72 -13.66 19.06
CA GLY A 359 -16.35 -14.66 18.05
C GLY A 359 -15.19 -14.31 17.10
N ALA A 360 -15.41 -14.55 15.81
CA ALA A 360 -14.45 -14.29 14.72
C ALA A 360 -14.15 -12.80 14.47
N PHE A 361 -14.72 -11.89 15.27
CA PHE A 361 -14.66 -10.44 15.11
C PHE A 361 -13.84 -9.72 16.20
N ARG A 362 -13.35 -10.44 17.22
CA ARG A 362 -12.61 -9.86 18.35
C ARG A 362 -11.24 -10.46 18.60
N GLU A 363 -11.12 -11.78 18.59
CA GLU A 363 -9.87 -12.46 18.96
C GLU A 363 -9.27 -13.17 17.76
N SER A 364 -7.93 -13.07 17.63
CA SER A 364 -7.18 -13.72 16.55
C SER A 364 -7.86 -13.55 15.20
N VAL A 365 -8.20 -12.30 14.86
CA VAL A 365 -9.10 -11.97 13.75
C VAL A 365 -8.56 -12.39 12.39
N ASP A 366 -7.23 -12.55 12.30
CA ASP A 366 -6.52 -13.03 11.12
C ASP A 366 -6.08 -14.51 11.25
N ALA A 367 -6.57 -15.25 12.25
CA ALA A 367 -6.42 -16.70 12.23
C ALA A 367 -7.29 -17.31 11.13
N THR A 368 -6.78 -18.32 10.42
CA THR A 368 -7.51 -19.05 9.37
C THR A 368 -8.88 -19.52 9.86
N SER A 369 -8.97 -20.04 11.09
CA SER A 369 -10.23 -20.44 11.71
C SER A 369 -11.22 -19.29 11.85
N SER A 370 -10.76 -18.11 12.27
CA SER A 370 -11.58 -16.91 12.43
C SER A 370 -12.06 -16.37 11.09
N VAL A 371 -11.18 -16.30 10.09
CA VAL A 371 -11.54 -15.86 8.73
C VAL A 371 -12.57 -16.80 8.10
N VAL A 372 -12.34 -18.11 8.17
CA VAL A 372 -13.29 -19.11 7.64
C VAL A 372 -14.64 -19.02 8.35
N ALA A 373 -14.65 -18.89 9.68
CA ALA A 373 -15.89 -18.71 10.43
C ALA A 373 -16.65 -17.43 10.01
N ARG A 374 -15.92 -16.31 9.85
CA ARG A 374 -16.50 -15.03 9.43
C ARG A 374 -17.19 -15.11 8.07
N PHE A 375 -16.55 -15.72 7.08
CA PHE A 375 -17.15 -15.83 5.74
C PHE A 375 -18.25 -16.88 5.67
N LYS A 376 -18.21 -17.93 6.50
CA LYS A 376 -19.34 -18.83 6.69
C LYS A 376 -20.56 -18.11 7.27
N ASP A 377 -20.35 -17.23 8.25
CA ASP A 377 -21.43 -16.37 8.78
C ASP A 377 -21.94 -15.38 7.72
N ALA A 378 -21.05 -14.87 6.87
CA ALA A 378 -21.41 -13.99 5.74
C ALA A 378 -22.31 -14.72 4.73
N GLU A 379 -21.97 -15.96 4.37
CA GLU A 379 -22.79 -16.81 3.49
C GLU A 379 -24.15 -17.12 4.09
N ALA A 380 -24.20 -17.45 5.38
CA ALA A 380 -25.46 -17.68 6.09
C ALA A 380 -26.34 -16.41 6.12
N LEU A 381 -25.73 -15.22 6.28
CA LEU A 381 -26.42 -13.94 6.19
C LEU A 381 -26.96 -13.69 4.78
N LEU A 382 -26.15 -13.93 3.75
CA LEU A 382 -26.55 -13.82 2.34
C LEU A 382 -27.75 -14.73 2.03
N ASP A 383 -27.73 -15.99 2.47
CA ASP A 383 -28.84 -16.92 2.28
C ASP A 383 -30.13 -16.47 2.98
N ARG A 384 -30.01 -15.88 4.17
CA ARG A 384 -31.15 -15.25 4.86
C ARG A 384 -31.70 -14.08 4.05
N ILE A 385 -30.84 -13.23 3.49
CA ILE A 385 -31.23 -12.09 2.65
C ILE A 385 -31.95 -12.55 1.38
N LYS A 386 -31.42 -13.58 0.70
CA LYS A 386 -32.04 -14.15 -0.51
C LYS A 386 -33.46 -14.65 -0.26
N LYS A 387 -33.72 -15.19 0.93
CA LYS A 387 -35.05 -15.67 1.38
C LYS A 387 -36.00 -14.56 1.84
N LEU A 388 -35.54 -13.32 1.99
CA LEU A 388 -36.42 -12.21 2.31
C LEU A 388 -37.38 -11.95 1.14
N GLU A 389 -38.65 -11.80 1.47
CA GLU A 389 -39.70 -11.30 0.57
C GLU A 389 -39.66 -9.78 0.43
#